data_AF-A0A6B2ZD83-F1
#
_entry.id   AF-A0A6B2ZD83-F1
#
_cell.length_a   1.000
_cell.length_b   1.000
_cell.length_c   1.000
_cell.angle_alpha   90.00
_cell.angle_beta   90.00
_cell.angle_gamma   90.00
#
_symmetry.space_group_name_H-M   'P 1'
#
loop_
_entity.id
_entity.type
_entity.pdbx_description
1 polymer ?
#
loop_
_entity_poly.entity_id
_entity_poly.type
_entity_poly.pdbx_seq_one_letter_code
_entity_poly.pdbx_strand_id
1 'polypeptide(L)'
;MIATRPGAATPTRLYPSTTATVDGDLDLIAIEHAMNGEPVTLTAAERIETARQLVARGFTLTDAGRRVRADRNTIVAWQNNGWATPSVKPDPEPINIGNAQHGRSGYSKGCRCRTCKDGASAAKRAAKDRRAAA
;
A
#
# COMPACT_ATOMS: atom_id res chain seq x y z
N MET A 1 5.46 -9.54 -30.59
CA MET A 1 4.20 -9.54 -31.35
C MET A 1 3.32 -10.68 -30.82
N ILE A 2 2.27 -10.36 -30.08
CA ILE A 2 1.30 -11.37 -29.62
C ILE A 2 0.33 -11.58 -30.78
N ALA A 3 0.39 -12.76 -31.40
CA ALA A 3 -0.53 -13.15 -32.45
C ALA A 3 -1.92 -13.37 -31.84
N THR A 4 -2.83 -12.42 -32.05
CA THR A 4 -4.26 -12.58 -31.73
C THR A 4 -4.85 -13.59 -32.72
N ARG A 5 -5.24 -14.78 -32.21
CA ARG A 5 -5.97 -15.78 -33.00
C ARG A 5 -7.31 -15.17 -33.45
N PRO A 6 -7.64 -15.19 -34.76
CA PRO A 6 -8.96 -14.79 -35.24
C PRO A 6 -10.04 -15.62 -34.53
N GLY A 7 -10.99 -14.96 -33.86
CA GLY A 7 -12.09 -15.62 -33.12
C GLY A 7 -11.90 -15.75 -31.60
N ALA A 8 -10.78 -15.29 -31.02
CA ALA A 8 -10.69 -15.14 -29.57
C ALA A 8 -11.65 -14.02 -29.11
N ALA A 9 -12.60 -14.35 -28.24
CA ALA A 9 -13.46 -13.36 -27.62
C ALA A 9 -12.61 -12.26 -26.98
N THR A 10 -12.98 -10.99 -27.21
CA THR A 10 -12.31 -9.87 -26.57
C THR A 10 -12.33 -10.10 -25.06
N PRO A 11 -11.17 -10.11 -24.37
CA PRO A 11 -11.16 -10.32 -22.93
C PRO A 11 -12.04 -9.25 -22.27
N THR A 12 -12.87 -9.67 -21.30
CA THR A 12 -13.74 -8.77 -20.56
C THR A 12 -12.90 -7.65 -19.92
N ARG A 13 -13.11 -6.42 -20.40
CA ARG A 13 -12.41 -5.24 -19.92
C ARG A 13 -13.04 -4.76 -18.61
N LEU A 14 -12.19 -4.48 -17.64
CA LEU A 14 -12.60 -4.00 -16.32
C LEU A 14 -12.60 -2.48 -16.31
N TYR A 15 -13.77 -1.88 -16.15
CA TYR A 15 -13.93 -0.42 -16.06
C TYR A 15 -14.11 0.01 -14.60
N PRO A 16 -13.31 0.95 -14.08
CA PRO A 16 -13.50 1.46 -12.72
C PRO A 16 -14.71 2.39 -12.60
N SER A 17 -14.98 3.14 -13.66
CA SER A 17 -16.21 3.88 -13.89
C SER A 17 -16.53 3.83 -15.38
N THR A 18 -17.81 3.86 -15.73
CA THR A 18 -18.27 3.98 -17.12
C THR A 18 -18.67 5.40 -17.49
N THR A 19 -18.70 6.30 -16.50
CA THR A 19 -19.24 7.66 -16.64
C THR A 19 -18.25 8.76 -16.27
N ALA A 20 -17.15 8.41 -15.59
CA ALA A 20 -16.15 9.36 -15.12
C ALA A 20 -14.75 8.91 -15.51
N THR A 21 -13.90 9.88 -15.83
CA THR A 21 -12.46 9.69 -16.09
C THR A 21 -11.60 10.08 -14.90
N VAL A 22 -12.17 10.80 -13.91
CA VAL A 22 -11.51 11.21 -12.66
C VAL A 22 -12.47 11.11 -11.48
N ASP A 23 -11.94 10.87 -10.28
CA ASP A 23 -12.66 10.96 -9.00
C ASP A 23 -11.75 11.58 -7.93
N GLY A 24 -11.97 12.86 -7.62
CA GLY A 24 -11.02 13.64 -6.83
C GLY A 24 -9.64 13.70 -7.50
N ASP A 25 -8.61 13.22 -6.80
CA ASP A 25 -7.23 13.15 -7.30
C ASP A 25 -6.92 11.84 -8.05
N LEU A 26 -7.90 10.96 -8.24
CA LEU A 26 -7.72 9.67 -8.92
C LEU A 26 -7.91 9.81 -10.44
N ASP A 27 -6.92 9.37 -11.21
CA ASP A 27 -7.07 9.14 -12.65
C ASP A 27 -7.72 7.75 -12.89
N LEU A 28 -9.00 7.75 -13.25
CA LEU A 28 -9.75 6.50 -13.47
C LEU A 28 -9.35 5.80 -14.77
N ILE A 29 -8.79 6.51 -15.75
CA ILE A 29 -8.26 5.91 -16.97
C ILE A 29 -6.98 5.14 -16.64
N ALA A 30 -6.10 5.72 -15.82
CA ALA A 30 -4.90 5.03 -15.34
C ALA A 30 -5.26 3.78 -14.53
N ILE A 31 -6.26 3.87 -13.64
CA ILE A 31 -6.78 2.72 -12.90
C ILE A 31 -7.33 1.65 -13.86
N GLU A 32 -8.10 2.03 -14.88
CA GLU A 32 -8.61 1.09 -15.89
C GLU A 32 -7.46 0.32 -16.57
N HIS A 33 -6.46 1.03 -17.08
CA HIS A 33 -5.29 0.41 -17.71
C HIS A 33 -4.62 -0.59 -16.76
N ALA A 34 -4.38 -0.19 -15.51
CA ALA A 34 -3.78 -1.05 -14.51
C ALA A 34 -4.64 -2.29 -14.20
N MET A 35 -5.96 -2.13 -14.06
CA MET A 35 -6.89 -3.25 -13.83
C MET A 35 -6.87 -4.27 -14.98
N ASN A 36 -6.57 -3.83 -16.21
CA ASN A 36 -6.50 -4.68 -17.39
C ASN A 36 -5.08 -5.19 -17.70
N GLY A 37 -4.10 -4.89 -16.82
CA GLY A 37 -2.73 -5.37 -16.95
C GLY A 37 -1.87 -4.56 -17.92
N GLU A 38 -2.31 -3.37 -18.30
CA GLU A 38 -1.57 -2.47 -19.16
C GLU A 38 -0.53 -1.67 -18.35
N PRO A 39 0.65 -1.36 -18.94
CA PRO A 39 1.70 -0.63 -18.25
C PRO A 39 1.31 0.83 -18.06
N VAL A 40 1.12 1.25 -16.81
CA VAL A 40 0.82 2.63 -16.44
C VAL A 40 1.53 2.99 -15.13
N THR A 41 1.84 4.27 -14.95
CA THR A 41 2.38 4.79 -13.69
C THR A 41 1.22 5.21 -12.81
N LEU A 42 1.12 4.58 -11.63
CA LEU A 42 0.09 4.90 -10.65
C LEU A 42 0.67 5.63 -9.44
N THR A 43 -0.05 6.64 -8.96
CA THR A 43 0.11 7.22 -7.63
C THR A 43 -0.20 6.18 -6.54
N ALA A 44 0.18 6.48 -5.29
CA ALA A 44 -0.12 5.58 -4.17
C ALA A 44 -1.63 5.38 -3.98
N ALA A 45 -2.41 6.45 -4.13
CA ALA A 45 -3.87 6.40 -4.01
C ALA A 45 -4.49 5.54 -5.12
N GLU A 46 -4.05 5.72 -6.37
CA GLU A 46 -4.53 4.92 -7.51
C GLU A 46 -4.17 3.44 -7.39
N ARG A 47 -3.00 3.08 -6.85
CA ARG A 47 -2.66 1.67 -6.59
C ARG A 47 -3.60 1.04 -5.57
N ILE A 48 -3.90 1.77 -4.50
CA ILE A 48 -4.81 1.30 -3.44
C ILE A 48 -6.21 1.12 -4.01
N GLU A 49 -6.70 2.09 -4.79
CA GLU A 49 -8.01 2.03 -5.42
C GLU A 49 -8.10 0.89 -6.45
N THR A 50 -7.09 0.76 -7.32
CA THR A 50 -7.01 -0.35 -8.29
C THR A 50 -7.08 -1.70 -7.56
N ALA A 51 -6.28 -1.87 -6.50
CA ALA A 51 -6.28 -3.11 -5.71
C ALA A 51 -7.64 -3.36 -5.04
N ARG A 52 -8.25 -2.33 -4.45
CA ARG A 52 -9.59 -2.41 -3.82
C ARG A 52 -10.63 -2.92 -4.81
N GLN A 53 -10.68 -2.36 -6.00
CA GLN A 53 -11.65 -2.76 -7.03
C GLN A 53 -11.40 -4.18 -7.55
N LEU A 54 -10.14 -4.57 -7.74
CA LEU A 54 -9.81 -5.93 -8.15
C LEU A 54 -10.24 -6.96 -7.10
N VAL A 55 -9.95 -6.71 -5.83
CA VAL A 55 -10.36 -7.59 -4.72
C VAL A 55 -11.89 -7.64 -4.60
N ALA A 56 -12.58 -6.50 -4.73
CA ALA A 56 -14.04 -6.46 -4.74
C ALA A 56 -14.67 -7.27 -5.89
N ARG A 57 -13.95 -7.45 -7.00
CA ARG A 57 -14.35 -8.27 -8.15
C ARG A 57 -13.89 -9.73 -8.07
N GLY A 58 -13.36 -10.15 -6.92
CA GLY A 58 -12.98 -11.54 -6.65
C GLY A 58 -11.56 -11.93 -7.09
N PHE A 59 -10.72 -10.97 -7.50
CA PHE A 59 -9.30 -11.28 -7.77
C PHE A 59 -8.58 -11.66 -6.47
N THR A 60 -7.62 -12.57 -6.58
CA THR A 60 -6.76 -12.91 -5.44
C THR A 60 -5.87 -11.71 -5.08
N LEU A 61 -5.46 -11.63 -3.81
CA LEU A 61 -4.54 -10.57 -3.35
C LEU A 61 -3.22 -10.58 -4.11
N THR A 62 -2.77 -11.75 -4.54
CA THR A 62 -1.54 -11.91 -5.34
C THR A 62 -1.72 -11.33 -6.75
N ASP A 63 -2.87 -11.59 -7.39
CA ASP A 63 -3.16 -11.06 -8.73
C ASP A 63 -3.38 -9.55 -8.71
N ALA A 64 -4.09 -9.05 -7.70
CA ALA A 64 -4.22 -7.61 -7.46
C ALA A 64 -2.84 -6.97 -7.25
N GLY A 65 -1.99 -7.57 -6.42
CA GLY A 65 -0.61 -7.12 -6.19
C GLY A 65 0.23 -7.05 -7.46
N ARG A 66 0.14 -8.05 -8.34
CA ARG A 66 0.83 -8.04 -9.65
C ARG A 66 0.40 -6.86 -10.52
N ARG A 67 -0.90 -6.55 -10.56
CA ARG A 67 -1.45 -5.43 -11.35
C ARG A 67 -0.95 -4.07 -10.88
N VAL A 68 -0.80 -3.88 -9.56
CA VAL A 68 -0.41 -2.59 -8.95
C VAL A 68 1.05 -2.51 -8.52
N ARG A 69 1.86 -3.54 -8.88
CA ARG A 69 3.27 -3.68 -8.49
C ARG A 69 3.48 -3.57 -6.98
N ALA A 70 2.66 -4.29 -6.21
CA ALA A 70 2.78 -4.43 -4.76
C ALA A 70 2.77 -5.91 -4.36
N ASP A 71 3.39 -6.25 -3.24
CA ASP A 71 3.34 -7.60 -2.71
C ASP A 71 2.01 -7.88 -1.98
N ARG A 72 1.71 -9.16 -1.74
CA ARG A 72 0.49 -9.61 -1.05
C ARG A 72 0.34 -8.99 0.34
N ASN A 73 1.42 -8.86 1.11
CA ASN A 73 1.33 -8.32 2.48
C ASN A 73 1.00 -6.82 2.45
N THR A 74 1.49 -6.10 1.46
CA THR A 74 1.11 -4.70 1.21
C THR A 74 -0.39 -4.57 0.93
N ILE A 75 -0.97 -5.43 0.06
CA ILE A 75 -2.42 -5.42 -0.20
C ILE A 75 -3.22 -5.76 1.07
N VAL A 76 -2.78 -6.77 1.84
CA VAL A 76 -3.41 -7.12 3.13
C VAL A 76 -3.38 -5.94 4.10
N ALA A 77 -2.26 -5.21 4.17
CA ALA A 77 -2.13 -4.04 5.03
C ALA A 77 -3.10 -2.92 4.63
N TRP A 78 -3.28 -2.67 3.32
CA TRP A 78 -4.27 -1.71 2.83
C TRP A 78 -5.69 -2.14 3.16
N GLN A 79 -6.04 -3.41 2.94
CA GLN A 79 -7.35 -3.96 3.27
C GLN A 79 -7.66 -3.84 4.76
N ASN A 80 -6.70 -4.20 5.63
CA ASN A 80 -6.86 -4.09 7.09
C ASN A 80 -6.96 -2.63 7.56
N ASN A 81 -6.42 -1.68 6.80
CA ASN A 81 -6.52 -0.25 7.04
C ASN A 81 -7.74 0.39 6.35
N GLY A 82 -8.71 -0.42 5.89
CA GLY A 82 -9.93 0.07 5.24
C GLY A 82 -9.67 0.77 3.90
N TRP A 83 -8.59 0.42 3.20
CA TRP A 83 -8.16 1.04 1.94
C TRP A 83 -7.81 2.53 2.07
N ALA A 84 -7.57 3.02 3.29
CA ALA A 84 -7.15 4.40 3.47
C ALA A 84 -5.74 4.60 2.93
N THR A 85 -5.55 5.65 2.14
CA THR A 85 -4.24 6.10 1.70
C THR A 85 -3.38 6.42 2.92
N PRO A 86 -2.14 5.92 3.01
CA PRO A 86 -1.27 6.24 4.13
C PRO A 86 -1.08 7.76 4.19
N SER A 87 -1.60 8.36 5.26
CA SER A 87 -1.48 9.80 5.47
C SER A 87 -0.01 10.12 5.70
N VAL A 88 0.56 10.99 4.87
CA VAL A 88 1.85 11.62 5.10
C VAL A 88 1.65 12.69 6.19
N LYS A 89 1.22 12.28 7.39
CA LYS A 89 1.28 13.21 8.52
C LYS A 89 2.76 13.48 8.77
N PRO A 90 3.19 14.76 8.88
CA PRO A 90 4.54 15.04 9.27
C PRO A 90 4.81 14.34 10.60
N ASP A 91 6.00 13.77 10.74
CA ASP A 91 6.37 13.16 12.02
C ASP A 91 6.29 14.23 13.11
N PRO A 92 5.71 13.89 14.27
CA PRO A 92 5.59 14.87 15.34
C PRO A 92 6.99 15.30 15.78
N GLU A 93 7.13 16.60 16.06
CA GLU A 93 8.39 17.13 16.54
C GLU A 93 8.85 16.41 17.82
N PRO A 94 10.17 16.26 18.01
CA PRO A 94 10.69 15.65 19.22
C PRO A 94 10.30 16.47 20.45
N ILE A 95 9.49 15.88 21.33
CA ILE A 95 9.21 16.48 22.65
C ILE A 95 10.45 16.41 23.54
N ASN A 96 10.58 17.34 24.48
CA ASN A 96 11.61 17.28 25.51
C ASN A 96 11.31 16.11 26.47
N ILE A 97 12.21 15.12 26.48
CA ILE A 97 12.15 13.90 27.30
C ILE A 97 13.12 13.93 28.49
N GLY A 98 13.56 15.13 28.89
CA GLY A 98 14.58 15.34 29.93
C GLY A 98 15.92 14.74 29.50
N ASN A 99 16.56 13.99 30.39
CA ASN A 99 17.88 13.37 30.17
C ASN A 99 17.82 12.05 29.36
N ALA A 100 16.65 11.66 28.84
CA ALA A 100 16.53 10.46 28.04
C ALA A 100 17.00 10.69 26.59
N GLN A 101 17.64 9.69 25.99
CA GLN A 101 18.01 9.74 24.58
C GLN A 101 16.82 9.38 23.68
N HIS A 102 16.67 10.11 22.57
CA HIS A 102 15.75 9.75 21.49
C HIS A 102 16.10 8.36 20.95
N GLY A 103 15.07 7.56 20.66
CA GLY A 103 15.20 6.13 20.37
C GLY A 103 14.22 5.31 21.22
N ARG A 104 14.60 4.08 21.58
CA ARG A 104 13.74 3.21 22.41
C ARG A 104 13.38 3.85 23.75
N SER A 105 14.33 4.51 24.40
CA SER A 105 14.15 5.17 25.71
C SER A 105 13.23 6.39 25.61
N GLY A 106 13.43 7.25 24.61
CA GLY A 106 12.50 8.36 24.35
C GLY A 106 11.08 7.88 24.02
N TYR A 107 10.92 6.76 23.31
CA TYR A 107 9.60 6.20 23.00
C TYR A 107 8.83 5.73 24.24
N SER A 108 9.51 5.11 25.21
CA SER A 108 8.89 4.67 26.46
C SER A 108 8.51 5.85 27.37
N LYS A 109 9.16 7.00 27.20
CA LYS A 109 8.82 8.28 27.87
C LYS A 109 7.72 9.09 27.16
N GLY A 110 7.15 8.57 26.08
CA GLY A 110 6.01 9.18 25.39
C GLY A 110 6.38 9.97 24.13
N CYS A 111 7.66 10.10 23.78
CA CYS A 111 8.05 10.75 22.52
C CYS A 111 7.64 9.90 21.32
N ARG A 112 7.04 10.54 20.32
CA ARG A 112 6.54 9.89 19.09
C ARG A 112 7.25 10.37 17.83
N CYS A 113 8.35 11.11 17.94
CA CYS A 113 9.15 11.49 16.79
C CYS A 113 9.72 10.25 16.07
N ARG A 114 10.14 10.45 14.82
CA ARG A 114 10.63 9.38 13.94
C ARG A 114 11.71 8.52 14.59
N THR A 115 12.74 9.14 15.14
CA THR A 115 13.87 8.47 15.81
C THR A 115 13.40 7.55 16.96
N CYS A 116 12.42 7.99 17.75
CA CYS A 116 11.87 7.20 18.84
C CYS A 116 11.06 6.00 18.34
N LYS A 117 10.19 6.21 17.33
CA LYS A 117 9.42 5.13 16.70
C LYS A 117 10.32 4.07 16.07
N ASP A 118 11.36 4.49 15.36
CA ASP A 118 12.31 3.62 14.68
C ASP A 118 13.14 2.81 15.69
N GLY A 119 13.65 3.47 16.73
CA GLY A 119 14.38 2.81 17.81
C GLY A 119 13.54 1.77 18.56
N ALA A 120 12.26 2.07 18.84
CA ALA A 120 11.35 1.12 19.46
C ALA A 120 11.03 -0.07 18.53
N SER A 121 10.81 0.19 17.25
CA SER A 121 10.52 -0.84 16.24
C SER A 121 11.72 -1.77 16.03
N ALA A 122 12.93 -1.22 15.94
CA ALA A 122 14.17 -1.99 15.83
C ALA A 122 14.38 -2.90 17.04
N ALA A 123 14.16 -2.39 18.26
CA ALA A 123 14.25 -3.18 19.47
C ALA A 123 13.21 -4.32 19.52
N LYS A 124 11.98 -4.07 19.04
CA LYS A 124 10.93 -5.09 18.94
C LYS A 124 11.31 -6.19 17.95
N ARG A 125 11.87 -5.83 16.79
CA ARG A 125 12.38 -6.80 15.78
C ARG A 125 13.50 -7.64 16.37
N ALA A 126 14.53 -7.01 16.94
CA ALA A 126 15.63 -7.72 17.58
C ALA A 126 15.17 -8.68 18.70
N ALA A 127 14.16 -8.30 19.50
CA ALA A 127 13.61 -9.18 20.51
C ALA A 127 12.84 -10.38 19.91
N LYS A 128 12.13 -10.18 18.79
CA LYS A 128 11.47 -11.26 18.05
C LYS A 128 12.50 -12.23 17.48
N ASP A 129 13.57 -11.72 16.87
CA ASP A 129 14.60 -12.53 16.24
C ASP A 129 15.34 -13.39 17.28
N ARG A 130 15.66 -12.84 18.46
CA ARG A 130 16.23 -13.61 19.57
C ARG A 130 15.33 -14.73 20.07
N ARG A 131 14.01 -14.51 20.09
CA ARG A 131 13.04 -15.55 20.49
C ARG A 131 12.87 -16.64 19.45
N ALA A 132 13.10 -16.34 18.17
CA ALA A 132 13.06 -17.34 17.11
C ALA A 132 14.34 -18.19 17.05
N ALA A 133 15.43 -17.72 17.65
CA ALA A 133 16.73 -18.39 17.68
C ALA A 133 17.03 -19.17 18.97
N ALA A 134 16.10 -19.15 19.95
CA ALA A 134 16.18 -19.86 21.22
C ALA A 134 15.16 -21.00 21.25
#